data_AF-A0A0G1W527-F1
#
_entry.id   AF-A0A0G1W527-F1
#
_cell.length_a   1.000
_cell.length_b   1.000
_cell.length_c   1.000
_cell.angle_alpha   90.00
_cell.angle_beta   90.00
_cell.angle_gamma   90.00
#
_symmetry.space_group_name_H-M   'P 1'
#
loop_
_entity.id
_entity.type
_entity.pdbx_description
1 polymer ?
#
loop_
_entity_poly.entity_id
_entity_poly.type
_entity_poly.pdbx_seq_one_letter_code
_entity_poly.pdbx_strand_id
1 'polypeptide(L)'
;MTQDEQKKEGFITLKEASERFGYAPDYIGQLIRKGKIEGKQVYANVAWMTTPEAIEEYLSKEKRTGKSEKDKQKFTRERVEQTLFIDRAGSRIVSIMLYAVISLLVVTFLTVFYFLSIANDHRLEERAKARLEEVSLQNSIQETTLIPSALNSSERLFGYAPFTI
;
A
#
# COMPACT_ATOMS: atom_id res chain seq x y z
N MET A 1 51.14 23.99 -16.42
CA MET A 1 50.31 25.20 -16.27
C MET A 1 50.17 25.46 -14.78
N THR A 2 50.84 26.49 -14.28
CA THR A 2 50.88 26.84 -12.85
C THR A 2 49.61 27.62 -12.46
N GLN A 3 49.28 27.71 -11.16
CA GLN A 3 48.06 28.40 -10.71
C GLN A 3 48.02 29.88 -11.12
N ASP A 4 49.18 30.53 -11.27
CA ASP A 4 49.30 31.92 -11.67
C ASP A 4 48.93 32.17 -13.15
N GLU A 5 49.16 31.19 -14.04
CA GLU A 5 48.77 31.29 -15.46
C GLU A 5 47.24 31.22 -15.61
N GLN A 6 46.57 30.42 -14.77
CA GLN A 6 45.12 30.23 -14.85
C GLN A 6 44.33 31.43 -14.36
N LYS A 7 44.84 32.13 -13.34
CA LYS A 7 44.29 33.41 -12.89
C LYS A 7 44.42 34.49 -13.97
N LYS A 8 45.47 34.43 -14.78
CA LYS A 8 45.72 35.35 -15.90
C LYS A 8 44.75 35.13 -17.07
N GLU A 9 44.27 33.90 -17.24
CA GLU A 9 43.24 33.51 -18.21
C GLU A 9 41.80 33.68 -17.69
N GLY A 10 41.61 34.22 -16.48
CA GLY A 10 40.27 34.50 -15.92
C GLY A 10 39.52 33.28 -15.41
N PHE A 11 40.19 32.13 -15.25
CA PHE A 11 39.58 30.95 -14.65
C PHE A 11 39.41 31.15 -13.14
N ILE A 12 38.21 30.84 -12.66
CA ILE A 12 37.83 30.80 -11.25
C ILE A 12 37.56 29.38 -10.80
N THR A 13 37.85 29.12 -9.53
CA THR A 13 37.52 27.84 -8.90
C THR A 13 36.01 27.70 -8.71
N LEU A 14 35.50 26.46 -8.58
CA LEU A 14 34.07 26.25 -8.29
C LEU A 14 33.63 26.90 -6.97
N LYS A 15 34.54 27.06 -6.00
CA LYS A 15 34.26 27.72 -4.74
C LYS A 15 34.06 29.23 -4.93
N GLU A 16 34.96 29.88 -5.67
CA GLU A 16 34.81 31.31 -6.01
C GLU A 16 33.57 31.55 -6.88
N ALA A 17 33.30 30.65 -7.83
CA ALA A 17 32.08 30.70 -8.64
C ALA A 17 30.82 30.56 -7.77
N SER A 18 30.85 29.68 -6.77
CA SER A 18 29.75 29.51 -5.82
C SER A 18 29.51 30.77 -4.98
N GLU A 19 30.57 31.40 -4.47
CA GLU A 19 30.47 32.63 -3.69
C GLU A 19 29.97 33.81 -4.53
N ARG A 20 30.40 33.90 -5.80
CA ARG A 20 29.99 34.97 -6.72
C ARG A 20 28.55 34.83 -7.22
N PHE A 21 28.14 33.61 -7.60
CA PHE A 21 26.85 33.39 -8.28
C PHE A 21 25.78 32.75 -7.38
N GLY A 22 26.13 32.36 -6.15
CA GLY A 22 25.19 31.81 -5.17
C GLY A 22 24.76 30.36 -5.41
N TYR A 23 25.42 29.64 -6.32
CA TYR A 23 25.15 28.23 -6.60
C TYR A 23 26.10 27.30 -5.85
N ALA A 24 25.66 26.08 -5.55
CA ALA A 24 26.54 25.09 -4.92
C ALA A 24 27.71 24.70 -5.86
N PRO A 25 28.95 24.54 -5.34
CA PRO A 25 30.09 24.12 -6.16
C PRO A 25 29.83 22.82 -6.93
N ASP A 26 29.16 21.84 -6.30
CA ASP A 26 28.80 20.57 -6.94
C ASP A 26 27.84 20.77 -8.14
N TYR A 27 26.88 21.69 -8.02
CA TYR A 27 25.97 22.02 -9.12
C TYR A 27 26.73 22.59 -10.32
N ILE A 28 27.66 23.52 -10.08
CA ILE A 28 28.50 24.10 -11.13
C ILE A 28 29.36 23.01 -11.78
N GLY A 29 29.97 22.14 -10.97
CA GLY A 29 30.70 20.97 -11.47
C GLY A 29 29.85 20.02 -12.31
N GLN A 30 28.59 19.79 -11.91
CA GLN A 30 27.64 19.00 -12.68
C GLN A 30 27.32 19.65 -14.04
N LEU A 31 27.16 20.97 -14.10
CA LEU A 31 26.92 21.69 -15.36
C LEU A 31 28.10 21.55 -16.33
N ILE A 32 29.33 21.60 -15.81
CA ILE A 32 30.56 21.38 -16.60
C ILE A 32 30.59 19.96 -17.15
N ARG A 33 30.34 18.93 -16.32
CA ARG A 33 30.30 17.51 -16.77
C ARG A 33 29.21 17.23 -17.80
N LYS A 34 28.10 17.97 -17.74
CA LYS A 34 27.01 17.91 -18.73
C LYS A 34 27.33 18.70 -20.02
N GLY A 35 28.47 19.38 -20.10
CA GLY A 35 28.85 20.22 -21.24
C GLY A 35 27.99 21.47 -21.40
N LYS A 36 27.31 21.91 -20.32
CA LYS A 36 26.42 23.09 -20.35
C LYS A 36 27.16 24.40 -20.10
N ILE A 37 28.29 24.32 -19.39
CA ILE A 37 29.18 25.43 -19.07
C ILE A 37 30.58 24.96 -19.42
N GLU A 38 31.38 25.85 -20.02
CA GLU A 38 32.78 25.56 -20.31
C GLU A 38 33.58 25.46 -19.01
N GLY A 39 34.28 24.34 -18.83
CA GLY A 39 35.13 24.15 -17.67
C GLY A 39 36.31 23.25 -17.98
N LYS A 40 37.42 23.49 -17.29
CA LYS A 40 38.68 22.76 -17.46
C LYS A 40 39.02 22.03 -16.18
N GLN A 41 39.41 20.78 -16.30
CA GLN A 41 39.96 20.02 -15.18
C GLN A 41 41.46 20.31 -15.07
N VAL A 42 41.88 20.73 -13.88
CA VAL A 42 43.28 21.03 -13.62
C VAL A 42 43.92 19.85 -12.89
N TYR A 43 44.82 19.17 -13.59
CA TYR A 43 45.41 17.89 -13.16
C TYR A 43 46.19 17.96 -11.84
N ALA A 44 46.71 19.14 -11.50
CA ALA A 44 47.49 19.33 -10.28
C ALA A 44 46.66 19.14 -8.98
N ASN A 45 45.34 19.34 -9.02
CA ASN A 45 44.48 19.31 -7.82
C ASN A 45 43.10 18.64 -8.06
N VAL A 46 42.92 17.93 -9.19
CA VAL A 46 41.64 17.32 -9.62
C VAL A 46 40.45 18.28 -9.45
N ALA A 47 40.71 19.58 -9.60
CA ALA A 47 39.74 20.63 -9.40
C ALA A 47 39.21 21.06 -10.76
N TRP A 48 37.89 21.11 -10.88
CA TRP A 48 37.25 21.74 -12.02
C TRP A 48 37.32 23.26 -11.83
N MET A 49 37.58 23.96 -12.92
CA MET A 49 37.57 25.41 -12.98
C MET A 49 36.72 25.87 -14.15
N THR A 50 36.19 27.08 -14.06
CA THR A 50 35.28 27.67 -15.04
C THR A 50 35.58 29.16 -15.16
N THR A 51 35.06 29.82 -16.17
CA THR A 51 35.10 31.29 -16.26
C THR A 51 33.78 31.88 -15.76
N PRO A 52 33.78 33.11 -15.19
CA PRO A 52 32.55 33.82 -14.85
C PRO A 52 31.61 33.99 -16.06
N GLU A 53 32.18 34.28 -17.22
CA GLU A 53 31.45 34.57 -18.46
C GLU A 53 30.64 33.36 -18.92
N ALA A 54 31.20 32.15 -18.80
CA ALA A 54 30.51 30.91 -19.17
C ALA A 54 29.29 30.64 -18.27
N ILE A 55 29.36 31.00 -16.98
CA ILE A 55 28.23 30.88 -16.06
C ILE A 55 27.15 31.91 -16.41
N GLU A 56 27.53 33.16 -16.67
CA GLU A 56 26.60 34.21 -17.06
C GLU A 56 25.88 33.88 -18.37
N GLU A 57 26.61 33.35 -19.36
CA GLU A 57 26.02 32.89 -20.62
C GLU A 57 24.98 31.80 -20.36
N TYR A 58 25.31 30.80 -19.54
CA TYR A 58 24.37 29.73 -19.18
C TYR A 58 23.11 30.29 -18.50
N LEU A 59 23.25 31.20 -17.54
CA LEU A 59 22.11 31.83 -16.86
C LEU A 59 21.26 32.65 -17.82
N SER A 60 21.87 33.36 -18.76
CA SER A 60 21.16 34.12 -19.79
C SER A 60 20.38 33.19 -20.74
N LYS A 61 20.97 32.05 -21.10
CA LYS A 61 20.37 31.04 -21.96
C LYS A 61 19.22 30.32 -21.24
N GLU A 62 19.36 30.01 -19.95
CA GLU A 62 18.32 29.41 -19.13
C GLU A 62 17.11 30.34 -18.99
N LYS A 63 17.34 31.64 -18.75
CA LYS A 63 16.27 32.65 -18.74
C LYS A 63 15.54 32.76 -20.08
N ARG A 64 16.26 32.72 -21.21
CA ARG A 64 15.67 32.79 -22.56
C ARG A 64 14.95 31.51 -22.97
N THR A 65 15.47 30.36 -22.59
CA THR A 65 14.90 29.06 -22.95
C THR A 65 13.74 28.66 -22.06
N GLY A 66 13.49 29.40 -20.97
CA GLY A 66 12.20 29.46 -20.27
C GLY A 66 11.52 28.10 -20.20
N LYS A 67 12.27 27.06 -19.82
CA LYS A 67 11.75 25.70 -19.77
C LYS A 67 10.90 25.63 -18.52
N SER A 68 9.68 26.14 -18.67
CA SER A 68 8.59 26.11 -17.70
C SER A 68 8.60 24.74 -17.04
N GLU A 69 8.42 24.69 -15.73
CA GLU A 69 8.30 23.48 -14.90
C GLU A 69 7.40 22.39 -15.53
N LYS A 70 6.52 22.78 -16.47
CA LYS A 70 5.73 21.94 -17.37
C LYS A 70 6.53 20.85 -18.11
N ASP A 71 7.79 21.10 -18.51
CA ASP A 71 8.59 20.09 -19.23
C ASP A 71 9.20 19.03 -18.31
N LYS A 72 9.52 19.38 -17.05
CA LYS A 72 9.93 18.38 -16.05
C LYS A 72 8.75 17.48 -15.70
N GLN A 73 7.54 18.05 -15.62
CA GLN A 73 6.30 17.30 -15.37
C GLN A 73 5.96 16.33 -16.52
N LYS A 74 6.25 16.70 -17.78
CA LYS A 74 6.16 15.77 -18.93
C LYS A 74 7.18 14.64 -18.86
N PHE A 75 8.42 14.93 -18.48
CA PHE A 75 9.48 13.90 -18.40
C PHE A 75 9.22 12.88 -17.28
N THR A 76 8.63 13.31 -16.15
CA THR A 76 8.19 12.39 -15.09
C THR A 76 6.98 11.57 -15.53
N ARG A 77 6.03 12.16 -16.28
CA ARG A 77 4.89 11.40 -16.82
C ARG A 77 5.30 10.39 -17.92
N GLU A 78 6.19 10.77 -18.83
CA GLU A 78 6.69 9.87 -19.88
C GLU A 78 7.45 8.66 -19.31
N ARG A 79 8.25 8.83 -18.24
CA ARG A 79 8.97 7.70 -17.62
C ARG A 79 8.10 6.84 -16.69
N VAL A 80 7.06 7.41 -16.08
CA VAL A 80 6.06 6.62 -15.32
C VAL A 80 5.14 5.86 -16.28
N GLU A 81 4.84 6.41 -17.46
CA GLU A 81 4.18 5.63 -18.51
C GLU A 81 5.07 4.49 -19.03
N GLN A 82 6.41 4.62 -18.99
CA GLN A 82 7.34 3.55 -19.44
C GLN A 82 7.33 2.26 -18.63
N THR A 83 6.92 2.29 -17.36
CA THR A 83 6.70 1.07 -16.57
C THR A 83 5.25 0.56 -16.62
N LEU A 84 4.34 1.31 -17.24
CA LEU A 84 2.93 0.96 -17.43
C LEU A 84 2.52 0.84 -18.91
N PHE A 85 3.47 0.86 -19.85
CA PHE A 85 3.23 0.51 -21.25
C PHE A 85 3.08 -1.02 -21.39
N ILE A 86 2.01 -1.55 -20.78
CA ILE A 86 1.31 -2.68 -21.39
C ILE A 86 0.76 -2.12 -22.70
N ASP A 87 1.44 -2.54 -23.77
CA ASP A 87 1.25 -2.21 -25.17
C ASP A 87 -0.13 -1.63 -25.52
N ARG A 88 -0.17 -0.40 -26.03
CA ARG A 88 -1.39 0.41 -26.27
C ARG A 88 -2.36 -0.24 -27.27
N ALA A 89 -1.92 -1.27 -28.01
CA ALA A 89 -2.76 -2.12 -28.86
C ALA A 89 -3.40 -3.32 -28.12
N GLY A 90 -2.79 -3.77 -27.02
CA GLY A 90 -3.21 -4.94 -26.25
C GLY A 90 -4.30 -4.67 -25.21
N SER A 91 -4.58 -3.41 -24.86
CA SER A 91 -5.54 -3.06 -23.80
C SER A 91 -6.92 -3.71 -23.98
N ARG A 92 -7.46 -3.78 -25.20
CA ARG A 92 -8.76 -4.43 -25.47
C ARG A 92 -8.71 -5.95 -25.27
N ILE A 93 -7.63 -6.59 -25.73
CA ILE A 93 -7.44 -8.04 -25.59
C ILE A 93 -7.19 -8.40 -24.12
N VAL A 94 -6.40 -7.59 -23.41
CA VAL A 94 -6.13 -7.73 -21.98
C VAL A 94 -7.41 -7.59 -21.16
N SER A 95 -8.27 -6.61 -21.46
CA SER A 95 -9.56 -6.50 -20.78
C SER A 95 -10.43 -7.74 -21.00
N ILE A 96 -10.50 -8.26 -22.23
CA ILE A 96 -11.27 -9.49 -22.53
C ILE A 96 -10.67 -10.70 -21.79
N MET A 97 -9.35 -10.88 -21.82
CA MET A 97 -8.64 -11.93 -21.10
C MET A 97 -8.87 -11.82 -19.59
N LEU A 98 -8.85 -10.61 -19.04
CA LEU A 98 -9.11 -10.35 -17.63
C LEU A 98 -10.54 -10.73 -17.24
N TYR A 99 -11.55 -10.34 -18.04
CA TYR A 99 -12.93 -10.75 -17.78
C TYR A 99 -13.12 -12.26 -17.89
N ALA A 100 -12.42 -12.93 -18.80
CA ALA A 100 -12.45 -14.39 -18.91
C ALA A 100 -11.88 -15.06 -17.65
N VAL A 101 -10.74 -14.58 -17.14
CA VAL A 101 -10.13 -15.08 -15.89
C VAL A 101 -11.06 -14.83 -14.70
N ILE A 102 -11.61 -13.62 -14.57
CA ILE A 102 -12.56 -13.29 -13.50
C ILE A 102 -13.80 -14.19 -13.59
N SER A 103 -14.35 -14.37 -14.78
CA SER A 103 -15.50 -15.26 -15.00
C SER A 103 -15.19 -16.70 -14.57
N LEU A 104 -14.02 -17.22 -14.92
CA LEU A 104 -13.58 -18.56 -14.52
C LEU A 104 -13.46 -18.69 -13.00
N LEU A 105 -12.89 -17.67 -12.33
CA LEU A 105 -12.77 -17.63 -10.89
C LEU A 105 -14.15 -17.61 -10.20
N VAL A 106 -15.09 -16.80 -10.72
CA VAL A 106 -16.45 -16.72 -10.18
C VAL A 106 -17.15 -18.08 -10.29
N VAL A 107 -17.09 -18.75 -11.46
CA VAL A 107 -17.68 -20.07 -11.65
C VAL A 107 -17.06 -21.11 -10.70
N THR A 108 -15.74 -21.08 -10.56
CA THR A 108 -15.01 -21.97 -9.65
C THR A 108 -15.44 -21.73 -8.20
N PHE A 109 -15.54 -20.47 -7.78
CA PHE A 109 -16.00 -20.10 -6.45
C PHE A 109 -17.44 -20.55 -6.17
N LEU A 110 -18.35 -20.35 -7.13
CA LEU A 110 -19.74 -20.82 -7.02
C LEU A 110 -19.83 -22.35 -6.91
N THR A 111 -18.96 -23.07 -7.62
CA THR A 111 -18.92 -24.54 -7.56
C THR A 111 -18.47 -25.01 -6.18
N VAL A 112 -17.41 -24.42 -5.64
CA VAL A 112 -16.93 -24.73 -4.28
C VAL A 112 -17.98 -24.36 -3.24
N PHE A 113 -18.61 -23.19 -3.37
CA PHE A 113 -19.68 -22.75 -2.48
C PHE A 113 -20.88 -23.69 -2.50
N TYR A 114 -21.30 -24.16 -3.68
CA TYR A 114 -22.37 -25.14 -3.84
C TYR A 114 -22.04 -26.45 -3.13
N PHE A 115 -20.83 -26.97 -3.34
CA PHE A 115 -20.37 -28.18 -2.66
C PHE A 115 -20.32 -28.00 -1.13
N LEU A 116 -19.84 -26.86 -0.66
CA LEU A 116 -19.82 -26.51 0.77
C LEU A 116 -21.24 -26.39 1.34
N SER A 117 -22.18 -25.82 0.58
CA SER A 117 -23.59 -25.71 0.96
C SER A 117 -24.20 -27.09 1.17
N ILE A 118 -23.98 -28.02 0.24
CA ILE A 118 -24.45 -29.41 0.36
C ILE A 118 -23.84 -30.09 1.59
N ALA A 119 -22.52 -30.00 1.75
CA ALA A 119 -21.82 -30.64 2.87
C ALA A 119 -22.24 -30.06 4.23
N ASN A 120 -22.58 -28.78 4.29
CA ASN A 120 -23.01 -28.13 5.51
C ASN A 120 -24.46 -28.49 5.89
N ASP A 121 -25.34 -28.73 4.92
CA ASP A 121 -26.75 -29.05 5.17
C ASP A 121 -26.92 -30.32 6.01
N HIS A 122 -26.19 -31.39 5.65
CA HIS A 122 -26.17 -32.63 6.43
C HIS A 122 -25.70 -32.44 7.88
N ARG A 123 -24.74 -31.52 8.11
CA ARG A 123 -24.24 -31.22 9.47
C ARG A 123 -25.20 -30.35 10.27
N LEU A 124 -26.05 -29.57 9.61
CA LEU A 124 -27.06 -28.74 10.26
C LEU A 124 -28.22 -29.59 10.77
N GLU A 125 -28.68 -30.56 9.98
CA GLU A 125 -29.79 -31.44 10.37
C GLU A 125 -29.46 -32.32 11.58
N GLU A 126 -28.26 -32.89 11.64
CA GLU A 126 -27.82 -33.70 12.79
C GLU A 126 -27.77 -32.88 14.08
N ARG A 127 -27.27 -31.65 14.00
CA ARG A 127 -27.23 -30.72 15.15
C ARG A 127 -28.63 -30.26 15.56
N ALA A 128 -29.56 -30.11 14.62
CA ALA A 128 -30.94 -29.77 14.92
C ALA A 128 -31.64 -30.90 15.67
N LYS A 129 -31.47 -32.15 15.24
CA LYS A 129 -32.03 -33.34 15.91
C LYS A 129 -31.48 -33.52 17.32
N ALA A 130 -30.15 -33.42 17.49
CA ALA A 130 -29.52 -33.54 18.81
C ALA A 130 -30.03 -32.48 19.81
N ARG A 131 -30.21 -31.23 19.38
CA ARG A 131 -30.77 -30.17 20.23
C ARG A 131 -32.24 -30.42 20.59
N LEU A 132 -33.04 -30.95 19.67
CA LEU A 132 -34.43 -31.30 19.96
C LEU A 132 -34.51 -32.44 20.97
N GLU A 133 -33.63 -33.43 20.87
CA GLU A 133 -33.53 -34.54 21.82
C GLU A 133 -33.10 -34.03 23.21
N GLU A 134 -32.04 -33.22 23.30
CA GLU A 134 -31.59 -32.61 24.56
C GLU A 134 -32.68 -31.74 25.21
N VAL A 135 -33.36 -30.90 24.42
CA VAL A 135 -34.47 -30.05 24.91
C VAL A 135 -35.64 -30.91 25.39
N SER A 136 -35.97 -32.00 24.69
CA SER A 136 -37.04 -32.92 25.09
C SER A 136 -36.72 -33.66 26.40
N LEU A 137 -35.46 -34.06 26.59
CA LEU A 137 -34.97 -34.68 27.83
C LEU A 137 -34.96 -33.68 28.99
N GLN A 138 -34.54 -32.44 28.74
CA GLN A 138 -34.57 -31.39 29.77
C GLN A 138 -36.01 -31.09 30.22
N ASN A 139 -36.94 -31.02 29.27
CA ASN A 139 -38.36 -30.78 29.58
C ASN A 139 -39.00 -31.95 30.36
N SER A 140 -38.66 -33.20 30.03
CA SER A 140 -39.19 -34.38 30.77
C SER A 140 -38.62 -34.48 32.19
N ILE A 141 -37.34 -34.13 32.38
CA ILE A 141 -36.72 -34.02 33.71
C ILE A 141 -37.38 -32.90 34.53
N GLN A 142 -37.71 -31.78 33.88
CA GLN A 142 -38.39 -30.66 34.53
C GLN A 142 -39.85 -31.00 34.94
N GLU A 143 -40.60 -31.72 34.10
CA GLU A 143 -41.93 -32.25 34.47
C GLU A 143 -41.85 -33.25 35.63
N THR A 144 -40.81 -34.10 35.65
CA THR A 144 -40.59 -35.09 36.72
C THR A 144 -40.21 -34.43 38.06
N THR A 145 -39.47 -33.32 38.04
CA THR A 145 -39.06 -32.60 39.26
C THR A 145 -40.14 -31.69 39.84
N LEU A 146 -41.24 -31.42 39.11
CA LEU A 146 -42.41 -30.71 39.65
C LEU A 146 -43.35 -31.62 40.48
N ILE A 147 -43.07 -32.93 40.56
CA ILE A 147 -43.79 -33.90 41.39
C ILE A 147 -42.89 -34.39 42.55
N PRO A 148 -42.52 -33.52 43.50
CA PRO A 148 -42.65 -33.93 44.90
C PRO A 148 -42.94 -32.74 45.81
N SER A 149 -44.13 -32.14 45.71
CA SER A 149 -44.59 -31.20 46.74
C SER A 149 -46.06 -31.37 47.12
N ALA A 150 -46.87 -32.07 46.31
CA ALA A 150 -48.26 -32.37 46.64
C ALA A 150 -48.45 -33.58 47.60
N LEU A 151 -47.43 -34.41 47.84
CA LEU A 151 -47.57 -35.59 48.72
C LEU A 151 -47.13 -35.35 50.18
N ASN A 152 -46.46 -34.23 50.51
CA ASN A 152 -45.98 -33.95 51.88
C ASN A 152 -46.99 -33.11 52.70
N SER A 153 -48.14 -32.76 52.14
CA SER A 153 -49.19 -31.99 52.82
C SER A 153 -50.32 -32.87 53.38
N SER A 154 -50.46 -34.13 52.94
CA SER A 154 -51.50 -35.04 53.42
C SER A 154 -51.12 -35.86 54.67
N GLU A 155 -49.83 -35.99 55.00
CA GLU A 155 -49.40 -36.69 56.22
C GLU A 155 -49.42 -35.81 57.49
N ARG A 156 -49.62 -34.49 57.36
CA ARG A 156 -49.72 -33.59 58.53
C ARG A 156 -51.14 -33.36 59.06
N LEU A 157 -52.15 -34.04 58.49
CA LEU A 157 -53.57 -33.89 58.89
C LEU A 157 -54.14 -35.10 59.66
N PHE A 158 -53.36 -36.16 59.91
CA PHE A 158 -53.77 -37.33 60.70
C PHE A 158 -52.91 -37.52 61.96
N GLY A 159 -52.77 -36.46 62.77
CA GLY A 159 -52.05 -36.52 64.05
C GLY A 159 -52.70 -35.65 65.11
N TYR A 160 -53.26 -36.31 66.14
CA TYR A 160 -53.66 -35.81 67.46
C TYR A 160 -55.00 -35.07 67.56
N ALA A 161 -56.07 -35.83 67.87
CA ALA A 161 -57.13 -35.37 68.76
C ALA A 161 -56.97 -36.11 70.11
N PRO A 162 -56.85 -35.42 71.26
CA PRO A 162 -56.88 -36.05 72.57
C PRO A 162 -58.34 -36.35 72.94
N PHE A 163 -58.68 -37.62 73.16
CA PHE A 163 -59.97 -38.00 73.74
C PHE A 163 -59.81 -38.20 75.25
N THR A 164 -60.33 -37.25 76.01
CA THR A 164 -60.58 -37.31 77.45
C THR A 164 -61.86 -38.08 77.72
N ILE A 165 -61.82 -39.15 78.54
CA ILE A 165 -62.70 -39.44 79.70
C ILE A 165 -61.90 -40.29 80.68
#